data_AF-A0A9N8IG30-F1
#
_entry.id   AF-A0A9N8IG30-F1
#
_cell.length_a   1.000
_cell.length_b   1.000
_cell.length_c   1.000
_cell.angle_alpha   90.00
_cell.angle_beta   90.00
_cell.angle_gamma   90.00
#
_symmetry.space_group_name_H-M   'P 1'
#
loop_
_entity.id
_entity.type
_entity.pdbx_description
1 polymer ?
#
loop_
_entity_poly.entity_id
_entity_poly.type
_entity_poly.pdbx_seq_one_letter_code
_entity_poly.pdbx_strand_id
1 'polypeptide(L)'
;MYGGVTEHDGNQIDKNNSTDNSHNILIKVYENERNSLSFDIPTNKKNITAQEIDYKVRNYLLKHKNLYEFNSSPYETGYIKFIEGSGHSFWYDLMPESGKKFYPTKYLLIYNDNKTVESKSINVEVHLTKK
;
A
#
# COMPACT_ATOMS: atom_id res chain seq x y z
N MET A 1 12.26 -11.05 5.32
CA MET A 1 10.90 -10.60 4.95
C MET A 1 9.90 -11.25 5.88
N TYR A 2 8.72 -10.65 6.03
CA TYR A 2 7.57 -11.21 6.76
C TYR A 2 6.37 -11.19 5.80
N GLY A 3 5.51 -12.20 5.87
CA GLY A 3 4.36 -12.34 4.97
C GLY A 3 4.75 -12.39 3.49
N GLY A 4 3.86 -11.89 2.64
CA GLY A 4 4.09 -11.75 1.19
C GLY A 4 3.80 -13.01 0.39
N VAL A 5 3.09 -13.98 0.96
CA VAL A 5 2.80 -15.27 0.33
C VAL A 5 1.33 -15.35 -0.06
N THR A 6 1.05 -15.79 -1.28
CA THR A 6 -0.30 -16.10 -1.75
C THR A 6 -0.25 -17.39 -2.54
N GLU A 7 -1.31 -18.19 -2.47
CA GLU A 7 -1.47 -19.35 -3.34
C GLU A 7 -1.33 -18.97 -4.82
N HIS A 8 -0.70 -19.83 -5.60
CA HIS A 8 -0.54 -19.62 -7.04
C HIS A 8 -1.81 -20.01 -7.80
N ASP A 9 -2.31 -21.22 -7.52
CA ASP A 9 -3.42 -21.84 -8.22
C ASP A 9 -4.75 -21.16 -7.85
N GLY A 10 -5.56 -20.86 -8.87
CA GLY A 10 -6.85 -20.17 -8.69
C GLY A 10 -6.75 -18.67 -8.39
N ASN A 11 -5.57 -18.16 -8.02
CA ASN A 11 -5.37 -16.75 -7.64
C ASN A 11 -4.92 -15.85 -8.81
N GLN A 12 -4.53 -16.43 -9.95
CA GLN A 12 -4.20 -15.65 -11.14
C GLN A 12 -5.47 -15.03 -11.74
N ILE A 13 -5.38 -13.79 -12.22
CA ILE A 13 -6.42 -13.15 -13.01
C ILE A 13 -6.33 -13.68 -14.45
N ASP A 14 -7.40 -14.31 -14.93
CA ASP A 14 -7.45 -14.96 -16.24
C ASP A 14 -7.35 -13.93 -17.38
N LYS A 15 -6.20 -13.91 -18.04
CA LYS A 15 -5.91 -13.00 -19.18
C LYS A 15 -6.78 -13.26 -20.42
N ASN A 16 -7.40 -14.44 -20.52
CA ASN A 16 -8.16 -14.85 -21.70
C ASN A 16 -9.66 -14.50 -21.64
N ASN A 17 -10.19 -14.17 -20.45
CA ASN A 17 -11.63 -13.92 -20.24
C ASN A 17 -11.95 -12.48 -19.78
N SER A 18 -10.94 -11.61 -19.72
CA SER A 18 -11.10 -10.24 -19.30
C SER A 18 -10.57 -9.33 -20.40
N THR A 19 -11.33 -8.33 -20.82
CA THR A 19 -10.82 -7.19 -21.63
C THR A 19 -9.77 -6.35 -20.88
N ASP A 20 -9.40 -6.77 -19.67
CA ASP A 20 -8.61 -6.06 -18.69
C ASP A 20 -7.41 -6.94 -18.31
N ASN A 21 -6.30 -6.77 -19.03
CA ASN A 21 -5.08 -7.60 -18.96
C ASN A 21 -4.27 -7.42 -17.66
N SER A 22 -4.74 -6.56 -16.75
CA SER A 22 -4.26 -6.36 -15.38
C SER A 22 -5.35 -5.67 -14.58
N HIS A 23 -5.64 -6.14 -13.37
CA HIS A 23 -6.55 -5.40 -12.49
C HIS A 23 -5.78 -4.25 -11.84
N ASN A 24 -6.31 -3.04 -11.95
CA ASN A 24 -5.72 -1.85 -11.40
C ASN A 24 -6.41 -1.47 -10.08
N ILE A 25 -5.61 -1.30 -9.04
CA ILE A 25 -6.08 -0.82 -7.74
C ILE A 25 -5.85 0.69 -7.71
N LEU A 26 -6.94 1.46 -7.62
CA LEU A 26 -6.89 2.91 -7.50
C LEU A 26 -6.41 3.33 -6.11
N ILE A 27 -5.37 4.15 -6.06
CA ILE A 27 -4.81 4.74 -4.85
C ILE A 27 -5.15 6.22 -4.84
N LYS A 28 -5.76 6.70 -3.75
CA LYS A 28 -6.00 8.13 -3.52
C LYS A 28 -5.02 8.65 -2.48
N VAL A 29 -4.41 9.80 -2.76
CA VAL A 29 -3.41 10.41 -1.86
C VAL A 29 -3.93 11.76 -1.39
N TYR A 30 -4.06 11.90 -0.08
CA TYR A 30 -4.51 13.11 0.59
C TYR A 30 -3.31 13.79 1.26
N GLU A 31 -3.08 15.06 0.94
CA GLU A 31 -2.12 15.92 1.63
C GLU A 31 -2.90 16.99 2.39
N ASN A 32 -2.79 17.02 3.72
CA ASN A 32 -3.58 17.92 4.59
C ASN A 32 -5.09 17.85 4.25
N GLU A 33 -5.63 16.62 4.22
CA GLU A 33 -7.04 16.28 3.93
C GLU A 33 -7.54 16.58 2.50
N ARG A 34 -6.70 17.15 1.63
CA ARG A 34 -7.05 17.41 0.23
C ARG A 34 -6.52 16.30 -0.66
N ASN A 35 -7.37 15.72 -1.49
CA ASN A 35 -6.92 14.79 -2.53
C ASN A 35 -5.95 15.54 -3.46
N SER A 36 -4.68 15.15 -3.37
CA SER A 36 -3.56 15.77 -4.07
C SER A 36 -3.25 15.05 -5.38
N LEU A 37 -3.37 13.73 -5.39
CA LEU A 37 -3.27 12.91 -6.60
C LEU A 37 -3.95 11.57 -6.42
N SER A 38 -4.19 10.90 -7.55
CA SER A 38 -4.60 9.50 -7.57
C SER A 38 -3.84 8.77 -8.67
N PHE A 39 -3.56 7.49 -8.46
CA PHE A 39 -2.83 6.66 -9.42
C PHE A 39 -3.22 5.19 -9.26
N ASP A 40 -2.99 4.41 -10.31
CA ASP A 40 -3.31 2.99 -10.33
C ASP A 40 -2.08 2.12 -10.07
N ILE A 41 -2.29 1.01 -9.36
CA ILE A 41 -1.29 -0.03 -9.16
C ILE A 41 -1.77 -1.33 -9.81
N PRO A 42 -1.00 -1.91 -10.76
CA PRO A 42 -1.40 -3.14 -11.41
C PRO A 42 -1.15 -4.37 -10.53
N THR A 43 -2.05 -5.34 -10.63
CA THR A 43 -1.88 -6.70 -10.11
C THR A 43 -2.42 -7.76 -11.06
N ASN A 44 -1.81 -8.94 -11.00
CA ASN A 44 -2.27 -10.17 -11.65
C ASN A 44 -2.91 -11.16 -10.66
N LYS A 45 -3.06 -10.79 -9.38
CA LYS A 45 -3.60 -11.64 -8.31
C LYS A 45 -5.01 -11.19 -7.93
N LYS A 46 -5.94 -12.15 -7.79
CA LYS A 46 -7.31 -11.92 -7.27
C LYS A 46 -7.29 -11.56 -5.79
N ASN A 47 -6.51 -12.30 -5.01
CA ASN A 47 -6.17 -12.02 -3.61
C ASN A 47 -4.70 -11.62 -3.55
N ILE A 48 -4.44 -10.39 -3.15
CA ILE A 48 -3.12 -9.78 -3.07
C ILE A 48 -2.82 -9.45 -1.60
N THR A 49 -1.55 -9.54 -1.20
CA THR A 49 -1.17 -9.12 0.16
C THR A 49 -1.22 -7.61 0.30
N ALA A 50 -1.66 -7.12 1.47
CA ALA A 50 -1.60 -5.69 1.79
C ALA A 50 -0.15 -5.17 1.68
N GLN A 51 0.82 -6.01 2.03
CA GLN A 51 2.25 -5.75 1.85
C GLN A 51 2.66 -5.47 0.40
N GLU A 52 2.18 -6.25 -0.58
CA GLU A 52 2.52 -6.02 -1.99
C GLU A 52 1.94 -4.68 -2.48
N ILE A 53 0.71 -4.34 -2.07
CA ILE A 53 0.11 -3.03 -2.37
C ILE A 53 0.94 -1.92 -1.72
N ASP A 54 1.19 -2.00 -0.41
CA ASP A 54 1.90 -0.95 0.34
C ASP A 54 3.30 -0.70 -0.25
N TYR A 55 4.05 -1.76 -0.56
CA TYR A 55 5.35 -1.64 -1.23
C TYR A 55 5.26 -0.86 -2.56
N LYS A 56 4.30 -1.21 -3.42
CA LYS A 56 4.12 -0.53 -4.72
C LYS A 56 3.69 0.93 -4.53
N VAL A 57 2.82 1.22 -3.56
CA VAL A 57 2.40 2.58 -3.19
C VAL A 57 3.59 3.42 -2.73
N ARG A 58 4.34 2.94 -1.73
CA ARG A 58 5.51 3.66 -1.20
C ARG A 58 6.59 3.89 -2.26
N ASN A 59 6.84 2.90 -3.12
CA ASN A 59 7.79 3.06 -4.22
C ASN A 59 7.34 4.14 -5.23
N TYR A 60 6.03 4.24 -5.51
CA TYR A 60 5.50 5.33 -6.33
C TYR A 60 5.68 6.69 -5.65
N LEU A 61 5.29 6.80 -4.38
CA LEU A 61 5.37 8.06 -3.61
C LEU A 61 6.81 8.50 -3.33
N LEU A 62 7.74 7.56 -3.18
CA LEU A 62 9.17 7.86 -3.08
C LEU A 62 9.65 8.63 -4.31
N LYS A 63 9.23 8.22 -5.51
CA LYS A 63 9.68 8.81 -6.78
C LYS A 63 8.98 10.12 -7.16
N HIS A 64 7.72 10.29 -6.75
CA HIS A 64 6.89 11.41 -7.23
C HIS A 64 6.55 12.44 -6.15
N LYS A 65 6.75 12.10 -4.87
CA LYS A 65 6.40 12.94 -3.71
C LYS A 65 7.52 13.02 -2.66
N ASN A 66 8.67 12.41 -2.92
CA ASN A 66 9.79 12.32 -1.97
C ASN A 66 9.33 11.82 -0.59
N LEU A 67 8.46 10.80 -0.55
CA LEU A 67 7.90 10.27 0.71
C LEU A 67 8.98 10.03 1.77
N TYR A 68 10.15 9.54 1.35
CA TYR A 68 11.35 9.44 2.16
C TYR A 68 12.54 10.03 1.41
N GLU A 69 13.33 10.87 2.08
CA GLU A 69 14.62 11.35 1.61
C GLU A 69 15.73 10.83 2.54
N PHE A 70 16.99 11.02 2.15
CA PHE A 70 18.13 10.50 2.91
C PHE A 70 18.15 10.98 4.38
N ASN A 71 17.78 12.24 4.62
CA ASN A 71 17.83 12.85 5.96
C ASN A 71 16.46 12.96 6.65
N SER A 72 15.36 12.99 5.89
CA SER A 72 14.05 13.29 6.45
C SER A 72 12.90 12.93 5.50
N SER A 73 11.68 13.31 5.86
CA SER A 73 10.52 13.37 4.97
C SER A 73 9.99 14.81 4.96
N PRO A 74 9.43 15.31 3.83
CA PRO A 74 8.64 16.56 3.82
C PRO A 74 7.31 16.42 4.60
N TYR A 75 6.95 15.20 4.99
CA TYR A 75 5.76 14.89 5.77
C TYR A 75 6.11 14.70 7.25
N GLU A 76 5.24 15.19 8.13
CA GLU A 76 5.34 14.99 9.58
C GLU A 76 4.70 13.66 9.97
N THR A 77 3.51 13.37 9.43
CA THR A 77 2.83 12.08 9.61
C THR A 77 2.38 11.50 8.28
N GLY A 78 2.20 10.19 8.24
CA GLY A 78 1.62 9.52 7.09
C GLY A 78 1.09 8.14 7.45
N TYR A 79 -0.06 7.76 6.91
CA TYR A 79 -0.56 6.39 7.01
C TYR A 79 -1.19 5.95 5.69
N ILE A 80 -1.12 4.64 5.42
CA ILE A 80 -1.84 3.99 4.33
C ILE A 80 -3.01 3.21 4.92
N LYS A 81 -4.21 3.43 4.40
CA LYS A 81 -5.46 2.83 4.84
C LYS A 81 -6.04 1.95 3.74
N PHE A 82 -6.44 0.75 4.14
CA PHE A 82 -7.08 -0.26 3.31
C PHE A 82 -8.53 -0.38 3.74
N ILE A 83 -9.46 -0.31 2.78
CA ILE A 83 -10.90 -0.39 3.02
C ILE A 83 -11.44 -1.52 2.12
N GLU A 84 -11.71 -2.66 2.74
CA GLU A 84 -12.22 -3.86 2.07
C GLU A 84 -13.66 -3.64 1.57
N GLY A 85 -14.10 -4.41 0.58
CA GLY A 85 -15.48 -4.32 0.05
C GLY A 85 -16.57 -4.56 1.10
N SER A 86 -16.24 -5.20 2.23
CA SER A 86 -17.12 -5.39 3.39
C SER A 86 -17.31 -4.14 4.25
N GLY A 87 -16.50 -3.09 4.04
CA GLY A 87 -16.41 -1.90 4.89
C GLY A 87 -15.42 -2.04 6.04
N HIS A 88 -14.86 -3.24 6.29
CA HIS A 88 -13.77 -3.39 7.25
C HIS A 88 -12.53 -2.62 6.77
N SER A 89 -11.82 -1.97 7.70
CA SER A 89 -10.62 -1.20 7.36
C SER A 89 -9.51 -1.37 8.38
N PHE A 90 -8.28 -1.25 7.89
CA PHE A 90 -7.06 -1.29 8.66
C PHE A 90 -6.04 -0.33 8.04
N TRP A 91 -4.98 0.01 8.77
CA TRP A 91 -3.98 0.97 8.30
C TRP A 91 -2.60 0.66 8.85
N TYR A 92 -1.58 1.15 8.15
CA TYR A 92 -0.18 1.09 8.58
C TYR A 92 0.41 2.50 8.65
N ASP A 93 1.17 2.75 9.70
CA ASP A 93 1.97 3.97 9.82
C ASP A 93 3.10 3.93 8.79
N LEU A 94 3.29 5.04 8.05
CA LEU A 94 4.34 5.20 7.06
C LEU A 94 5.62 5.79 7.66
N MET A 95 5.56 6.39 8.86
CA MET A 95 6.71 7.00 9.50
C MET A 95 7.37 6.02 10.49
N PRO A 96 8.71 6.10 10.67
CA PRO A 96 9.38 5.32 11.67
C PRO A 96 8.99 5.78 13.08
N GLU A 97 9.11 4.90 14.07
CA GLU A 97 9.02 5.28 15.48
C GLU A 97 10.02 6.40 15.80
N SER A 98 9.62 7.33 16.67
CA SER A 98 10.50 8.42 17.11
C SER A 98 11.74 7.87 17.81
N GLY A 99 12.91 8.41 17.47
CA GLY A 99 14.18 7.98 18.05
C GLY A 99 15.37 8.10 17.09
N LYS A 100 16.57 7.83 17.59
CA LYS A 100 17.82 7.97 16.81
C LYS A 100 18.10 6.80 15.87
N LYS A 101 17.44 5.65 16.04
CA LYS A 101 17.76 4.42 15.31
C LYS A 101 16.51 3.77 14.75
N PHE A 102 16.52 3.54 13.45
CA PHE A 102 15.52 2.75 12.76
C PHE A 102 15.91 1.27 12.79
N TYR A 103 14.93 0.41 13.07
CA TYR A 103 15.10 -1.04 13.10
C TYR A 103 14.22 -1.68 11.99
N PRO A 104 14.77 -1.95 10.80
CA PRO A 104 14.00 -2.44 9.67
C PRO A 104 13.24 -3.75 9.97
N THR A 105 13.84 -4.65 10.74
CA THR A 105 13.20 -5.93 11.11
C THR A 105 11.96 -5.71 11.97
N LYS A 106 12.04 -4.83 12.98
CA LYS A 106 10.90 -4.47 13.83
C LYS A 106 9.80 -3.79 13.02
N TYR A 107 10.18 -2.86 12.13
CA TYR A 107 9.23 -2.13 11.31
C TYR A 107 8.44 -3.04 10.34
N LEU A 108 9.13 -4.02 9.75
CA LEU A 108 8.50 -4.96 8.81
C LEU A 108 7.67 -6.07 9.48
N LEU A 109 7.70 -6.20 10.82
CA LEU A 109 6.89 -7.20 11.54
C LEU A 109 5.38 -6.98 11.34
N ILE A 110 4.93 -5.78 10.97
CA ILE A 110 3.52 -5.47 10.67
C ILE A 110 2.93 -6.35 9.57
N TYR A 111 3.76 -6.99 8.73
CA TYR A 111 3.32 -7.88 7.65
C TYR A 111 3.35 -9.37 8.02
N ASN A 112 3.67 -9.73 9.27
CA ASN A 112 3.79 -11.12 9.68
C ASN A 112 2.45 -11.89 9.67
N ASP A 113 1.33 -11.18 9.68
CA ASP A 113 -0.02 -11.72 9.58
C ASP A 113 -0.37 -12.22 8.17
N ASN A 114 0.48 -11.91 7.18
CA ASN A 114 0.26 -12.22 5.76
C ASN A 114 -1.13 -11.77 5.26
N LYS A 115 -1.63 -10.63 5.77
CA LYS A 115 -2.97 -10.13 5.43
C LYS A 115 -3.15 -10.00 3.92
N THR A 116 -4.17 -10.69 3.40
CA THR A 116 -4.60 -10.60 2.00
C THR A 116 -5.91 -9.84 1.87
N VAL A 117 -6.10 -9.19 0.73
CA VAL A 117 -7.32 -8.47 0.34
C VAL A 117 -7.71 -8.83 -1.08
N GLU A 118 -9.00 -8.77 -1.38
CA GLU A 118 -9.51 -8.97 -2.75
C GLU A 118 -9.17 -7.73 -3.59
N SER A 119 -8.38 -7.93 -4.65
CA SER A 119 -7.89 -6.83 -5.48
C SER A 119 -9.02 -6.05 -6.15
N LYS A 120 -10.14 -6.72 -6.46
CA LYS A 120 -11.26 -6.15 -7.22
C LYS A 120 -12.10 -5.14 -6.44
N SER A 121 -12.16 -5.30 -5.12
CA SER A 121 -13.07 -4.56 -4.25
C SER A 121 -12.36 -3.64 -3.26
N ILE A 122 -11.04 -3.74 -3.14
CA ILE A 122 -10.25 -2.93 -2.20
C ILE A 122 -10.18 -1.47 -2.63
N ASN A 123 -10.43 -0.56 -1.67
CA ASN A 123 -10.07 0.85 -1.80
C ASN A 123 -8.85 1.16 -0.94
N VAL A 124 -7.93 1.96 -1.47
CA VAL A 124 -6.69 2.33 -0.77
C VAL A 124 -6.53 3.84 -0.75
N GLU A 125 -6.30 4.37 0.44
CA GLU A 125 -6.07 5.79 0.67
C GLU A 125 -4.76 5.99 1.41
N VAL A 126 -3.97 6.96 0.98
CA VAL A 126 -2.78 7.42 1.68
C VAL A 126 -3.05 8.80 2.22
N HIS A 127 -2.84 9.01 3.50
CA HIS A 127 -3.07 10.27 4.18
C HIS A 127 -1.76 10.78 4.73
N LEU A 128 -1.33 11.96 4.26
CA LEU A 128 -0.06 12.59 4.59
C LEU A 128 -0.31 13.99 5.18
N THR A 129 0.45 14.35 6.20
CA THR A 129 0.46 15.72 6.74
C THR A 129 1.81 16.36 6.48
N LYS A 130 1.81 17.58 5.93
CA LYS A 130 3.05 18.33 5.71
C LYS A 130 3.56 18.92 7.02
N LYS A 131 4.86 19.10 7.10
CA LYS A 131 5.51 19.94 8.12
C LYS A 131 5.11 21.40 8.00
#